data_AF-A0A7S2FRB5-F1
#
_entry.id   AF-A0A7S2FRB5-F1
#
_cell.length_a   1.000
_cell.length_b   1.000
_cell.length_c   1.000
_cell.angle_alpha   90.00
_cell.angle_beta   90.00
_cell.angle_gamma   90.00
#
_symmetry.space_group_name_H-M   'P 1'
#
loop_
_entity.id
_entity.type
_entity.pdbx_description
1 polymer ?
#
loop_
_entity_poly.entity_id
_entity_poly.type
_entity_poly.pdbx_seq_one_letter_code
_entity_poly.pdbx_strand_id
1 'polypeptide(L)'
;ATASSKAVPSSTPSSIPTLTTIPSASPSRIPTTEGFLAFSNLEAALSSDVSIINIVSEWVTFDYALTIDRNVTITSSVATTLYASEQSQIFIVSEGVNLVVKNITFQNGYNSDGHGGCMYVTGNSFLEMYGVVFDSCFTEIIYGGLGGALYIGDGSVAILTDVTFTSNGASSYYYSCWDHEKGGALYASRSDIRLKNTRFIDNMAIYGCYYIYGYGGAAYFYDSDVSLDSVVCTGNWAGEGGGC
;
A
#
# COMPACT_ATOMS: atom_id res chain seq x y z
N ALA A 1 -28.91 -62.73 -36.43
CA ALA A 1 -28.96 -61.51 -35.59
C ALA A 1 -27.94 -61.67 -34.47
N THR A 2 -26.75 -61.11 -34.65
CA THR A 2 -25.63 -61.19 -33.70
C THR A 2 -25.21 -59.76 -33.38
N ALA A 3 -25.60 -59.29 -32.20
CA ALA A 3 -25.27 -57.96 -31.70
C ALA A 3 -23.83 -57.96 -31.16
N SER A 4 -22.95 -57.17 -31.78
CA SER A 4 -21.59 -56.91 -31.33
C SER A 4 -21.59 -55.69 -30.40
N SER A 5 -21.35 -55.91 -29.11
CA SER A 5 -21.26 -54.85 -28.11
C SER A 5 -19.91 -54.14 -28.20
N LYS A 6 -19.90 -52.89 -28.67
CA LYS A 6 -18.75 -51.99 -28.55
C LYS A 6 -18.56 -51.58 -27.09
N ALA A 7 -17.40 -51.91 -26.53
CA ALA A 7 -16.98 -51.43 -25.21
C ALA A 7 -16.68 -49.92 -25.27
N VAL A 8 -17.18 -49.19 -24.26
CA VAL A 8 -16.89 -47.77 -24.02
C VAL A 8 -15.60 -47.66 -23.21
N PRO A 9 -14.62 -46.83 -23.62
CA PRO A 9 -13.42 -46.61 -22.82
C PRO A 9 -13.76 -45.74 -21.59
N SER A 10 -13.46 -46.27 -20.42
CA SER A 10 -13.51 -45.60 -19.12
C SER A 10 -12.38 -44.58 -19.04
N SER A 11 -12.71 -43.28 -19.06
CA SER A 11 -11.76 -42.21 -18.77
C SER A 11 -11.55 -42.07 -17.26
N THR A 12 -10.34 -42.40 -16.81
CA THR A 12 -9.86 -42.17 -15.45
C THR A 12 -9.89 -40.66 -15.12
N PRO A 13 -10.35 -40.24 -13.92
CA PRO A 13 -10.33 -38.83 -13.56
C PRO A 13 -8.89 -38.33 -13.37
N SER A 14 -8.59 -37.20 -14.00
CA SER A 14 -7.38 -36.41 -13.77
C SER A 14 -7.29 -36.02 -12.29
N SER A 15 -6.15 -36.32 -11.67
CA SER A 15 -5.87 -35.96 -10.29
C SER A 15 -5.92 -34.44 -10.10
N ILE A 16 -6.78 -34.00 -9.19
CA ILE A 16 -6.84 -32.61 -8.70
C ILE A 16 -5.48 -32.27 -8.08
N PRO A 17 -4.84 -31.14 -8.45
CA PRO A 17 -3.60 -30.73 -7.82
C PRO A 17 -3.87 -30.40 -6.35
N THR A 18 -3.14 -31.07 -5.47
CA THR A 18 -3.14 -30.81 -4.02
C THR A 18 -2.65 -29.39 -3.78
N LEU A 19 -3.51 -28.53 -3.20
CA LEU A 19 -3.07 -27.23 -2.68
C LEU A 19 -2.11 -27.47 -1.53
N THR A 20 -0.83 -27.19 -1.76
CA THR A 20 0.18 -27.11 -0.71
C THR A 20 -0.21 -25.96 0.21
N THR A 21 -0.55 -26.26 1.45
CA THR A 21 -0.92 -25.26 2.46
C THR A 21 0.21 -24.24 2.63
N ILE A 22 -0.10 -22.96 2.42
CA ILE A 22 0.77 -21.84 2.81
C ILE A 22 0.94 -21.93 4.33
N PRO A 23 2.17 -21.87 4.88
CA PRO A 23 2.36 -21.84 6.32
C PRO A 23 1.62 -20.64 6.89
N SER A 24 0.61 -20.89 7.71
CA SER A 24 0.03 -19.89 8.59
C SER A 24 1.13 -19.47 9.56
N ALA A 25 1.84 -18.39 9.27
CA ALA A 25 2.66 -17.71 10.25
C ALA A 25 1.69 -17.18 11.32
N SER A 26 1.56 -17.95 12.40
CA SER A 26 0.97 -17.46 13.65
C SER A 26 1.76 -16.20 14.05
N PRO A 27 1.13 -15.09 14.45
CA PRO A 27 1.85 -13.88 14.81
C PRO A 27 2.84 -14.22 15.92
N SER A 28 4.11 -14.30 15.52
CA SER A 28 5.22 -14.60 16.41
C SER A 28 5.18 -13.59 17.53
N ARG A 29 5.14 -14.08 18.78
CA ARG A 29 5.44 -13.28 19.97
C ARG A 29 6.66 -12.42 19.67
N ILE A 30 6.51 -11.11 19.87
CA ILE A 30 7.60 -10.14 19.76
C ILE A 30 8.73 -10.65 20.67
N PRO A 31 9.94 -10.93 20.14
CA PRO A 31 11.08 -11.26 20.97
C PRO A 31 11.40 -10.02 21.81
N THR A 32 11.07 -10.10 23.09
CA THR A 32 11.49 -9.10 24.07
C THR A 32 13.00 -9.26 24.28
N THR A 33 13.73 -8.14 24.21
CA THR A 33 15.09 -7.92 24.74
C THR A 33 16.35 -8.08 23.87
N GLU A 34 16.26 -8.10 22.54
CA GLU A 34 17.42 -7.68 21.70
C GLU A 34 17.09 -6.45 20.87
N GLY A 35 17.82 -5.35 21.11
CA GLY A 35 18.09 -4.33 20.10
C GLY A 35 17.10 -3.18 19.90
N PHE A 36 16.13 -2.94 20.78
CA PHE A 36 15.28 -1.75 20.66
C PHE A 36 16.06 -0.49 21.07
N LEU A 37 16.64 0.21 20.09
CA LEU A 37 17.09 1.58 20.29
C LEU A 37 15.88 2.51 20.12
N ALA A 38 15.62 3.30 21.16
CA ALA A 38 14.65 4.38 21.12
C ALA A 38 15.29 5.58 20.43
N PHE A 39 14.67 6.08 19.37
CA PHE A 39 15.15 7.24 18.66
C PHE A 39 14.13 8.38 18.72
N SER A 40 14.60 9.57 19.07
CA SER A 40 13.84 10.81 18.89
C SER A 40 14.03 11.41 17.50
N ASN A 41 15.09 11.02 16.79
CA ASN A 41 15.39 11.42 15.42
C ASN A 41 15.40 10.16 14.53
N LEU A 42 14.36 10.01 13.71
CA LEU A 42 14.17 8.86 12.83
C LEU A 42 15.21 8.80 11.70
N GLU A 43 15.63 9.95 11.16
CA GLU A 43 16.63 10.01 10.09
C GLU A 43 17.97 9.42 10.57
N ALA A 44 18.45 9.86 11.74
CA ALA A 44 19.68 9.33 12.32
C ALA A 44 19.59 7.83 12.60
N ALA A 45 18.40 7.34 12.96
CA ALA A 45 18.15 5.91 13.17
C ALA A 45 18.25 5.11 11.86
N LEU A 46 17.68 5.66 10.78
CA LEU A 46 17.72 5.06 9.45
C LEU A 46 19.15 5.03 8.89
N SER A 47 19.97 6.04 9.19
CA SER A 47 21.40 6.05 8.84
C SER A 47 22.26 5.10 9.68
N SER A 48 21.71 4.48 10.73
CA SER A 48 22.44 3.50 11.55
C SER A 48 22.21 2.07 11.07
N ASP A 49 23.05 1.13 11.51
CA ASP A 49 22.98 -0.29 11.15
C ASP A 49 21.87 -1.08 11.88
N VAL A 50 20.97 -0.42 12.62
CA VAL A 50 19.93 -1.13 13.37
C VAL A 50 18.80 -1.61 12.47
N SER A 51 18.44 -2.89 12.56
CA SER A 51 17.36 -3.48 11.78
C SER A 51 15.96 -3.20 12.34
N ILE A 52 15.87 -2.73 13.59
CA ILE A 52 14.61 -2.39 14.26
C ILE A 52 14.73 -1.00 14.87
N ILE A 53 13.80 -0.13 14.50
CA ILE A 53 13.68 1.24 15.00
C ILE A 53 12.37 1.33 15.77
N ASN A 54 12.45 1.70 17.06
CA ASN A 54 11.27 2.04 17.85
C ASN A 54 11.23 3.54 18.08
N ILE A 55 10.22 4.18 17.50
CA ILE A 55 9.93 5.58 17.71
C ILE A 55 9.29 5.74 19.09
N VAL A 56 9.78 6.71 19.86
CA VAL A 56 9.28 7.03 21.20
C VAL A 56 8.68 8.43 21.29
N SER A 57 8.64 9.15 20.17
CA SER A 57 8.01 10.46 20.03
C SER A 57 6.59 10.31 19.46
N GLU A 58 5.64 11.08 20.00
CA GLU A 58 4.27 11.14 19.45
C GLU A 58 4.23 11.83 18.08
N TRP A 59 5.16 12.74 17.80
CA TRP A 59 5.23 13.50 16.56
C TRP A 59 6.65 13.51 16.01
N VAL A 60 6.76 13.27 14.69
CA VAL A 60 7.98 13.45 13.92
C VAL A 60 7.60 14.23 12.65
N THR A 61 8.18 15.40 12.46
CA THR A 61 7.90 16.26 11.31
C THR A 61 8.94 16.08 10.21
N PHE A 62 8.50 16.12 8.95
CA PHE A 62 9.33 16.04 7.76
C PHE A 62 9.08 17.25 6.86
N ASP A 63 10.15 17.77 6.29
CA ASP A 63 10.18 18.78 5.24
C ASP A 63 10.75 18.22 3.92
N TYR A 64 11.16 16.94 3.93
CA TYR A 64 11.62 16.19 2.76
C TYR A 64 11.36 14.69 2.95
N ALA A 65 11.40 13.94 1.85
CA ALA A 65 11.20 12.50 1.87
C ALA A 65 12.43 11.76 2.39
N LEU A 66 12.21 10.79 3.29
CA LEU A 66 13.25 9.87 3.74
C LEU A 66 13.31 8.65 2.81
N THR A 67 14.50 8.38 2.29
CA THR A 67 14.76 7.15 1.54
C THR A 67 15.03 6.00 2.50
N ILE A 68 14.28 4.92 2.33
CA ILE A 68 14.50 3.63 2.98
C ILE A 68 15.24 2.74 1.98
N ASP A 69 16.56 2.64 2.14
CA ASP A 69 17.46 1.92 1.23
C ASP A 69 17.99 0.60 1.80
N ARG A 70 17.45 0.19 2.95
CA ARG A 70 17.84 -1.04 3.64
C ARG A 70 16.64 -1.68 4.32
N ASN A 71 16.78 -2.99 4.57
CA ASN A 71 15.78 -3.75 5.29
C ASN A 71 15.65 -3.24 6.73
N VAL A 72 14.44 -2.88 7.14
CA VAL A 72 14.19 -2.32 8.45
C VAL A 72 12.75 -2.56 8.91
N THR A 73 12.58 -2.77 10.21
CA THR A 73 11.29 -2.67 10.89
C THR A 73 11.20 -1.34 11.63
N ILE A 74 10.20 -0.54 11.31
CA ILE A 74 9.88 0.71 12.01
C ILE A 74 8.60 0.48 12.80
N THR A 75 8.66 0.71 14.10
CA THR A 75 7.51 0.58 14.98
C THR A 75 7.43 1.76 15.94
N SER A 76 6.30 1.90 16.60
CA SER A 76 6.18 2.79 17.74
C SER A 76 5.59 2.09 18.95
N SER A 77 6.10 2.49 20.11
CA SER A 77 5.60 2.13 21.44
C SER A 77 4.57 3.15 21.97
N VAL A 78 4.39 4.25 21.25
CA VAL A 78 3.41 5.32 21.53
C VAL A 78 2.56 5.57 20.29
N ALA A 79 1.51 6.38 20.39
CA ALA A 79 0.75 6.81 19.23
C ALA A 79 1.57 7.83 18.43
N THR A 80 2.36 7.35 17.47
CA THR A 80 3.26 8.20 16.65
C THR A 80 2.61 8.62 15.35
N THR A 81 2.72 9.91 15.05
CA THR A 81 2.42 10.51 13.76
C THR A 81 3.71 10.98 13.08
N LEU A 82 3.91 10.51 11.85
CA LEU A 82 4.88 11.01 10.89
C LEU A 82 4.17 12.05 10.02
N TYR A 83 4.56 13.32 10.14
CA TYR A 83 3.81 14.45 9.61
C TYR A 83 4.65 15.25 8.61
N ALA A 84 4.22 15.35 7.35
CA ALA A 84 4.99 16.04 6.30
C ALA A 84 4.44 17.42 5.90
N SER A 85 3.42 17.93 6.60
CA SER A 85 2.88 19.29 6.41
C SER A 85 2.51 19.66 4.97
N GLU A 86 2.14 18.69 4.14
CA GLU A 86 1.86 18.83 2.71
C GLU A 86 3.06 19.33 1.89
N GLN A 87 4.30 19.13 2.39
CA GLN A 87 5.51 19.60 1.72
C GLN A 87 6.26 18.49 0.99
N SER A 88 6.14 17.25 1.46
CA SER A 88 6.89 16.13 0.90
C SER A 88 6.16 14.81 1.05
N GLN A 89 6.62 13.83 0.28
CA GLN A 89 6.41 12.44 0.63
C GLN A 89 7.11 12.14 1.96
N ILE A 90 6.64 11.17 2.73
CA ILE A 90 7.29 10.78 3.98
C ILE A 90 8.38 9.74 3.67
N PHE A 91 8.03 8.63 3.03
CA PHE A 91 8.99 7.57 2.69
C PHE A 91 9.06 7.26 1.19
N ILE A 92 10.30 7.10 0.70
CA ILE A 92 10.64 6.46 -0.58
C ILE A 92 11.30 5.13 -0.25
N VAL A 93 10.73 4.00 -0.68
CA VAL A 93 11.34 2.68 -0.50
C VAL A 93 12.11 2.30 -1.75
N SER A 94 13.44 2.16 -1.61
CA SER A 94 14.32 1.78 -2.70
C SER A 94 14.05 0.36 -3.18
N GLU A 95 14.46 0.07 -4.42
CA GLU A 95 14.35 -1.26 -5.03
C GLU A 95 14.97 -2.38 -4.15
N GLY A 96 14.25 -3.50 -4.05
CA GLY A 96 14.69 -4.71 -3.36
C GLY A 96 14.68 -4.62 -1.84
N VAL A 97 14.02 -3.60 -1.26
CA VAL A 97 13.99 -3.37 0.19
C VAL A 97 12.78 -4.05 0.84
N ASN A 98 13.03 -4.66 2.01
CA ASN A 98 12.01 -5.18 2.90
C ASN A 98 11.73 -4.18 4.02
N LEU A 99 10.58 -3.52 3.97
CA LEU A 99 10.13 -2.58 4.99
C LEU A 99 8.94 -3.17 5.76
N VAL A 100 9.04 -3.16 7.09
CA VAL A 100 7.92 -3.47 7.99
C VAL A 100 7.56 -2.24 8.80
N VAL A 101 6.29 -1.82 8.80
CA VAL A 101 5.81 -0.65 9.56
C VAL A 101 4.69 -1.05 10.50
N LYS A 102 4.76 -0.65 11.78
CA LYS A 102 3.75 -1.03 12.78
C LYS A 102 3.33 0.13 13.68
N ASN A 103 2.02 0.30 13.85
CA ASN A 103 1.41 1.25 14.80
C ASN A 103 1.85 2.70 14.58
N ILE A 104 1.86 3.16 13.32
CA ILE A 104 2.29 4.50 12.94
C ILE A 104 1.21 5.15 12.07
N THR A 105 0.99 6.44 12.27
CA THR A 105 0.18 7.27 11.38
C THR A 105 1.11 8.04 10.44
N PHE A 106 0.87 7.94 9.14
CA PHE A 106 1.42 8.84 8.11
C PHE A 106 0.39 9.91 7.83
N GLN A 107 0.76 11.18 7.98
CA GLN A 107 -0.19 12.29 7.86
C GLN A 107 0.36 13.43 7.01
N ASN A 108 -0.52 14.01 6.18
CA ASN A 108 -0.24 15.19 5.39
C ASN A 108 1.03 15.04 4.53
N GLY A 109 1.21 13.86 3.94
CA GLY A 109 2.21 13.66 2.89
C GLY A 109 1.71 14.24 1.58
N TYR A 110 2.62 14.83 0.80
CA TYR A 110 2.32 15.38 -0.51
C TYR A 110 3.39 15.03 -1.53
N ASN A 111 2.99 14.59 -2.71
CA ASN A 111 3.90 14.36 -3.82
C ASN A 111 3.38 14.97 -5.13
N SER A 112 4.22 15.77 -5.79
CA SER A 112 3.90 16.38 -7.09
C SER A 112 4.36 15.58 -8.32
N ASP A 113 5.06 14.48 -8.09
CA ASP A 113 5.67 13.63 -9.11
C ASP A 113 4.75 12.48 -9.54
N GLY A 114 3.53 12.42 -8.98
CA GLY A 114 2.49 11.49 -9.41
C GLY A 114 2.46 10.16 -8.68
N HIS A 115 3.24 9.98 -7.61
CA HIS A 115 3.29 8.74 -6.85
C HIS A 115 3.12 8.98 -5.36
N GLY A 116 2.12 8.33 -4.74
CA GLY A 116 2.05 8.08 -3.30
C GLY A 116 2.29 9.30 -2.41
N GLY A 117 1.28 10.03 -1.96
CA GLY A 117 1.50 11.28 -1.21
C GLY A 117 2.31 11.10 0.06
N CYS A 118 2.12 9.98 0.77
CA CYS A 118 2.89 9.65 1.96
C CYS A 118 4.01 8.63 1.69
N MET A 119 3.80 7.68 0.79
CA MET A 119 4.77 6.60 0.56
C MET A 119 4.80 6.08 -0.88
N TYR A 120 6.01 5.89 -1.40
CA TYR A 120 6.29 5.27 -2.68
C TYR A 120 7.12 3.99 -2.51
N VAL A 121 6.60 2.86 -3.03
CA VAL A 121 7.26 1.55 -3.01
C VAL A 121 7.35 0.99 -4.42
N THR A 122 8.56 0.62 -4.86
CA THR A 122 8.81 0.11 -6.21
C THR A 122 9.96 -0.92 -6.20
N GLY A 123 10.21 -1.53 -7.37
CA GLY A 123 11.39 -2.34 -7.65
C GLY A 123 11.44 -3.62 -6.83
N ASN A 124 10.48 -4.53 -7.01
CA ASN A 124 10.48 -5.85 -6.36
C ASN A 124 10.66 -5.79 -4.83
N SER A 125 10.14 -4.75 -4.19
CA SER A 125 10.27 -4.54 -2.75
C SER A 125 9.20 -5.31 -1.98
N PHE A 126 9.43 -5.53 -0.69
CA PHE A 126 8.45 -6.12 0.22
C PHE A 126 8.00 -5.11 1.26
N LEU A 127 6.69 -4.90 1.35
CA LEU A 127 6.07 -4.03 2.35
C LEU A 127 5.13 -4.85 3.23
N GLU A 128 5.32 -4.79 4.55
CA GLU A 128 4.36 -5.30 5.53
C GLU A 128 3.92 -4.18 6.47
N MET A 129 2.61 -4.03 6.65
CA MET A 129 2.04 -3.04 7.55
C MET A 129 1.03 -3.64 8.51
N TYR A 130 1.09 -3.20 9.76
CA TYR A 130 0.15 -3.59 10.81
C TYR A 130 -0.28 -2.39 11.66
N GLY A 131 -1.59 -2.15 11.76
CA GLY A 131 -2.12 -1.05 12.59
C GLY A 131 -1.66 0.34 12.12
N VAL A 132 -1.46 0.50 10.81
CA VAL A 132 -0.99 1.75 10.20
C VAL A 132 -2.19 2.59 9.76
N VAL A 133 -2.06 3.91 9.88
CA VAL A 133 -3.03 4.87 9.34
C VAL A 133 -2.35 5.76 8.31
N PHE A 134 -2.98 5.95 7.15
CA PHE A 134 -2.67 7.00 6.21
C PHE A 134 -3.81 8.02 6.23
N ASP A 135 -3.51 9.24 6.65
CA ASP A 135 -4.48 10.30 6.82
C ASP A 135 -4.08 11.54 6.01
N SER A 136 -5.01 12.00 5.17
CA SER A 136 -4.87 13.29 4.47
C SER A 136 -3.57 13.38 3.65
N CYS A 137 -3.17 12.27 3.04
CA CYS A 137 -2.06 12.23 2.09
C CYS A 137 -2.55 12.52 0.68
N PHE A 138 -1.79 13.31 -0.08
CA PHE A 138 -2.18 13.75 -1.41
C PHE A 138 -1.10 13.55 -2.47
N THR A 139 -1.52 13.19 -3.67
CA THR A 139 -0.67 13.21 -4.86
C THR A 139 -1.32 14.06 -5.93
N GLU A 140 -0.56 15.01 -6.46
CA GLU A 140 -1.04 15.96 -7.47
C GLU A 140 0.00 16.13 -8.58
N ILE A 141 -0.26 15.65 -9.78
CA ILE A 141 0.63 15.85 -10.94
C ILE A 141 -0.18 16.27 -12.17
N ILE A 142 0.51 16.88 -13.13
CA ILE A 142 -0.01 17.26 -14.46
C ILE A 142 -0.58 16.06 -15.23
N TYR A 143 -0.03 14.86 -15.07
CA TYR A 143 -0.33 13.66 -15.86
C TYR A 143 -0.97 12.52 -15.05
N GLY A 144 -1.79 12.86 -14.05
CA GLY A 144 -2.57 11.91 -13.24
C GLY A 144 -1.85 11.38 -12.00
N GLY A 145 -2.40 11.66 -10.81
CA GLY A 145 -1.91 11.13 -9.55
C GLY A 145 -2.22 9.64 -9.37
N LEU A 146 -1.24 8.89 -8.85
CA LEU A 146 -1.34 7.45 -8.59
C LEU A 146 -1.14 7.18 -7.09
N GLY A 147 -2.22 6.80 -6.42
CA GLY A 147 -2.20 6.48 -4.99
C GLY A 147 -2.08 7.74 -4.15
N GLY A 148 -3.18 8.33 -3.70
CA GLY A 148 -3.10 9.57 -2.93
C GLY A 148 -2.23 9.46 -1.67
N ALA A 149 -2.22 8.28 -1.03
CA ALA A 149 -1.35 7.98 0.11
C ALA A 149 -0.18 7.07 -0.25
N LEU A 150 -0.47 5.93 -0.87
CA LEU A 150 0.46 4.82 -1.04
C LEU A 150 0.47 4.37 -2.50
N TYR A 151 1.66 4.38 -3.08
CA TYR A 151 1.94 3.78 -4.38
C TYR A 151 2.77 2.51 -4.20
N ILE A 152 2.38 1.43 -4.89
CA ILE A 152 3.09 0.15 -4.90
C ILE A 152 3.27 -0.31 -6.36
N GLY A 153 4.50 -0.51 -6.81
CA GLY A 153 4.76 -0.82 -8.22
C GLY A 153 5.83 -1.88 -8.45
N ASP A 154 5.92 -2.26 -9.72
CA ASP A 154 7.10 -2.90 -10.31
C ASP A 154 7.52 -4.20 -9.62
N GLY A 155 6.60 -5.16 -9.52
CA GLY A 155 6.86 -6.49 -8.97
C GLY A 155 6.88 -6.56 -7.44
N SER A 156 6.52 -5.47 -6.76
CA SER A 156 6.53 -5.42 -5.31
C SER A 156 5.40 -6.27 -4.69
N VAL A 157 5.61 -6.67 -3.44
CA VAL A 157 4.63 -7.41 -2.64
C VAL A 157 4.24 -6.56 -1.44
N ALA A 158 2.95 -6.44 -1.18
CA ALA A 158 2.44 -5.71 -0.02
C ALA A 158 1.41 -6.49 0.78
N ILE A 159 1.62 -6.59 2.08
CA ILE A 159 0.70 -7.21 3.04
C ILE A 159 0.26 -6.15 4.05
N LEU A 160 -0.98 -5.70 3.92
CA LEU A 160 -1.55 -4.62 4.73
C LEU A 160 -2.63 -5.18 5.65
N THR A 161 -2.34 -5.27 6.95
CA THR A 161 -3.26 -5.80 7.96
C THR A 161 -3.67 -4.72 8.95
N ASP A 162 -4.98 -4.58 9.21
CA ASP A 162 -5.52 -3.58 10.14
C ASP A 162 -5.06 -2.15 9.76
N VAL A 163 -5.02 -1.86 8.46
CA VAL A 163 -4.62 -0.55 7.92
C VAL A 163 -5.84 0.31 7.63
N THR A 164 -5.78 1.59 7.95
CA THR A 164 -6.82 2.56 7.58
C THR A 164 -6.26 3.63 6.66
N PHE A 165 -6.92 3.82 5.52
CA PHE A 165 -6.71 4.94 4.62
C PHE A 165 -7.89 5.89 4.77
N THR A 166 -7.66 7.10 5.25
CA THR A 166 -8.69 8.11 5.44
C THR A 166 -8.34 9.44 4.79
N SER A 167 -9.32 10.06 4.12
CA SER A 167 -9.21 11.43 3.60
C SER A 167 -8.05 11.65 2.60
N ASN A 168 -7.58 10.60 1.94
CA ASN A 168 -6.47 10.71 0.98
C ASN A 168 -6.99 11.10 -0.40
N GLY A 169 -6.14 11.75 -1.20
CA GLY A 169 -6.54 12.23 -2.52
C GLY A 169 -5.50 12.01 -3.61
N ALA A 170 -5.94 11.53 -4.76
CA ALA A 170 -5.20 11.61 -6.01
C ALA A 170 -5.91 12.63 -6.92
N SER A 171 -5.18 13.66 -7.36
CA SER A 171 -5.70 14.71 -8.23
C SER A 171 -4.73 15.09 -9.36
N SER A 172 -5.23 15.86 -10.33
CA SER A 172 -4.41 16.58 -11.32
C SER A 172 -4.96 17.98 -11.57
N TYR A 173 -4.05 18.91 -11.88
CA TYR A 173 -4.36 20.34 -12.03
C TYR A 173 -4.60 20.80 -13.49
N TYR A 174 -4.27 19.99 -14.51
CA TYR A 174 -4.13 20.48 -15.90
C TYR A 174 -5.01 19.75 -16.93
N TYR A 175 -5.34 20.45 -18.03
CA TYR A 175 -6.28 20.08 -19.11
C TYR A 175 -5.91 18.84 -19.97
N SER A 176 -4.99 17.98 -19.54
CA SER A 176 -4.51 16.84 -20.31
C SER A 176 -5.41 15.60 -20.12
N CYS A 177 -6.59 15.58 -20.74
CA CYS A 177 -7.65 14.56 -20.55
C CYS A 177 -7.28 13.09 -20.90
N TRP A 178 -6.00 12.78 -21.06
CA TRP A 178 -5.50 11.49 -21.50
C TRP A 178 -5.05 10.60 -20.34
N ASP A 179 -4.66 11.20 -19.22
CA ASP A 179 -4.23 10.48 -18.03
C ASP A 179 -5.28 10.64 -16.92
N HIS A 180 -5.61 9.54 -16.24
CA HIS A 180 -6.66 9.50 -15.24
C HIS A 180 -6.06 9.26 -13.86
N GLU A 181 -6.56 9.94 -12.82
CA GLU A 181 -6.15 9.62 -11.44
C GLU A 181 -6.66 8.26 -11.04
N LYS A 182 -5.81 7.55 -10.29
CA LYS A 182 -6.06 6.17 -9.93
C LYS A 182 -5.69 5.95 -8.47
N GLY A 183 -6.63 5.40 -7.71
CA GLY A 183 -6.40 5.03 -6.32
C GLY A 183 -6.33 6.25 -5.43
N GLY A 184 -7.48 6.79 -5.02
CA GLY A 184 -7.52 7.99 -4.18
C GLY A 184 -6.73 7.84 -2.88
N ALA A 185 -6.58 6.62 -2.37
CA ALA A 185 -5.59 6.29 -1.34
C ALA A 185 -4.47 5.38 -1.82
N LEU A 186 -4.82 4.24 -2.42
CA LEU A 186 -3.87 3.19 -2.77
C LEU A 186 -3.84 2.94 -4.27
N TYR A 187 -2.67 3.04 -4.87
CA TYR A 187 -2.44 2.53 -6.21
C TYR A 187 -1.47 1.36 -6.17
N ALA A 188 -1.81 0.28 -6.85
CA ALA A 188 -0.85 -0.78 -7.13
C ALA A 188 -0.77 -1.12 -8.62
N SER A 189 0.43 -1.39 -9.11
CA SER A 189 0.63 -1.90 -10.46
C SER A 189 1.64 -3.05 -10.52
N ARG A 190 1.33 -4.10 -11.30
CA ARG A 190 2.23 -5.25 -11.50
C ARG A 190 2.77 -5.80 -10.18
N SER A 191 1.91 -5.95 -9.18
CA SER A 191 2.28 -6.24 -7.79
C SER A 191 1.37 -7.32 -7.18
N ASP A 192 1.80 -7.92 -6.06
CA ASP A 192 0.98 -8.83 -5.24
C ASP A 192 0.50 -8.12 -3.98
N ILE A 193 -0.81 -7.88 -3.87
CA ILE A 193 -1.43 -7.09 -2.81
C ILE A 193 -2.36 -7.95 -1.97
N ARG A 194 -2.10 -8.01 -0.65
CA ARG A 194 -2.95 -8.66 0.33
C ARG A 194 -3.47 -7.64 1.33
N LEU A 195 -4.77 -7.40 1.30
CA LEU A 195 -5.45 -6.51 2.24
C LEU A 195 -6.26 -7.35 3.24
N LYS A 196 -6.05 -7.11 4.53
CA LYS A 196 -6.80 -7.76 5.60
C LYS A 196 -7.28 -6.74 6.62
N ASN A 197 -8.57 -6.77 6.94
CA ASN A 197 -9.20 -5.84 7.89
C ASN A 197 -8.90 -4.37 7.55
N THR A 198 -8.77 -4.06 6.26
CA THR A 198 -8.38 -2.73 5.78
C THR A 198 -9.60 -1.85 5.60
N ARG A 199 -9.48 -0.56 5.94
CA ARG A 199 -10.57 0.42 5.80
C ARG A 199 -10.13 1.54 4.85
N PHE A 200 -10.99 1.88 3.90
CA PHE A 200 -10.87 3.05 3.06
C PHE A 200 -12.05 3.98 3.36
N ILE A 201 -11.76 5.16 3.87
CA ILE A 201 -12.74 6.14 4.33
C ILE A 201 -12.51 7.48 3.63
N ASP A 202 -13.53 8.01 2.97
CA ASP A 202 -13.53 9.37 2.42
C ASP A 202 -12.32 9.71 1.53
N ASN A 203 -11.78 8.72 0.80
CA ASN A 203 -10.69 8.93 -0.13
C ASN A 203 -11.22 9.34 -1.51
N MET A 204 -10.45 10.13 -2.25
CA MET A 204 -10.91 10.72 -3.51
C MET A 204 -9.91 10.53 -4.66
N ALA A 205 -10.41 10.15 -5.82
CA ALA A 205 -9.69 10.21 -7.08
C ALA A 205 -10.43 11.20 -8.01
N ILE A 206 -9.89 12.41 -8.16
CA ILE A 206 -10.59 13.51 -8.85
C ILE A 206 -9.73 14.11 -9.97
N TYR A 207 -10.27 14.11 -11.18
CA TYR A 207 -9.71 14.82 -12.32
C TYR A 207 -10.30 16.22 -12.44
N GLY A 208 -9.45 17.23 -12.64
CA GLY A 208 -9.84 18.64 -12.69
C GLY A 208 -10.30 19.18 -14.05
N CYS A 209 -10.36 18.39 -15.13
CA CYS A 209 -10.78 18.92 -16.44
C CYS A 209 -12.30 18.98 -16.63
N TYR A 210 -12.70 19.43 -17.82
CA TYR A 210 -14.11 19.55 -18.27
C TYR A 210 -14.92 18.24 -18.12
N TYR A 211 -14.26 17.11 -17.91
CA TYR A 211 -14.82 15.80 -17.64
C TYR A 211 -14.13 15.23 -16.39
N ILE A 212 -14.92 14.69 -15.46
CA ILE A 212 -14.40 14.19 -14.18
C ILE A 212 -13.95 12.74 -14.36
N TYR A 213 -12.68 12.52 -14.71
CA TYR A 213 -12.09 11.21 -14.98
C TYR A 213 -11.22 10.64 -13.84
N GLY A 214 -11.84 10.07 -12.79
CA GLY A 214 -11.10 9.40 -11.71
C GLY A 214 -11.50 7.93 -11.56
N TYR A 215 -10.55 7.06 -11.22
CA TYR A 215 -10.78 5.63 -10.97
C TYR A 215 -10.28 5.21 -9.59
N GLY A 216 -11.05 4.36 -8.92
CA GLY A 216 -10.70 3.76 -7.65
C GLY A 216 -10.57 4.80 -6.54
N GLY A 217 -11.69 5.37 -6.10
CA GLY A 217 -11.70 6.43 -5.06
C GLY A 217 -10.98 5.98 -3.78
N ALA A 218 -11.13 4.72 -3.42
CA ALA A 218 -10.32 4.05 -2.41
C ALA A 218 -8.99 3.56 -2.97
N ALA A 219 -9.04 2.57 -3.86
CA ALA A 219 -7.88 1.87 -4.37
C ALA A 219 -8.02 1.55 -5.86
N TYR A 220 -6.89 1.46 -6.56
CA TYR A 220 -6.83 1.04 -7.95
C TYR A 220 -5.71 0.03 -8.15
N PHE A 221 -6.04 -1.11 -8.78
CA PHE A 221 -5.11 -2.20 -9.02
C PHE A 221 -4.97 -2.44 -10.53
N TYR A 222 -3.75 -2.27 -11.06
CA TYR A 222 -3.43 -2.47 -12.46
C TYR A 222 -2.55 -3.70 -12.64
N ASP A 223 -3.01 -4.69 -13.40
CA ASP A 223 -2.21 -5.89 -13.71
C ASP A 223 -1.58 -6.52 -12.45
N SER A 224 -2.36 -6.60 -11.37
CA SER A 224 -1.88 -7.01 -10.04
C SER A 224 -2.67 -8.20 -9.53
N ASP A 225 -2.01 -9.07 -8.77
CA ASP A 225 -2.65 -10.14 -8.02
C ASP A 225 -3.16 -9.56 -6.70
N VAL A 226 -4.46 -9.67 -6.44
CA VAL A 226 -5.09 -9.01 -5.28
C VAL A 226 -5.90 -10.01 -4.46
N SER A 227 -5.64 -10.04 -3.16
CA SER A 227 -6.42 -10.77 -2.16
C SER A 227 -7.03 -9.78 -1.16
N LEU A 228 -8.35 -9.81 -1.03
CA LEU A 228 -9.10 -8.95 -0.13
C LEU A 228 -9.80 -9.80 0.94
N ASP A 229 -9.50 -9.55 2.21
CA ASP A 229 -10.16 -10.15 3.36
C ASP A 229 -10.68 -9.04 4.28
N SER A 230 -11.99 -8.98 4.48
CA SER A 230 -12.61 -8.06 5.44
C SER A 230 -12.28 -6.58 5.17
N VAL A 231 -12.29 -6.19 3.89
CA VAL A 231 -12.06 -4.80 3.46
C VAL A 231 -13.36 -4.00 3.49
N VAL A 232 -13.30 -2.78 4.02
CA VAL A 232 -14.45 -1.86 4.12
C VAL A 232 -14.15 -0.57 3.37
N CYS A 233 -15.08 -0.15 2.51
CA CYS A 233 -15.03 1.12 1.79
C CYS A 233 -16.23 1.99 2.21
N THR A 234 -15.98 3.24 2.61
CA THR A 234 -17.04 4.17 3.06
C THR A 234 -16.71 5.58 2.56
N GLY A 235 -17.68 6.23 1.90
CA GLY A 235 -17.55 7.65 1.49
C GLY A 235 -16.47 7.97 0.46
N ASN A 236 -15.78 6.96 -0.07
CA ASN A 236 -14.78 7.15 -1.13
C ASN A 236 -15.45 7.54 -2.45
N TRP A 237 -14.78 8.39 -3.23
CA TRP A 237 -15.32 8.97 -4.45
C TRP A 237 -14.34 8.91 -5.62
N ALA A 238 -14.85 8.61 -6.81
CA ALA A 238 -14.12 8.62 -8.06
C ALA A 238 -14.98 9.24 -9.15
N GLY A 239 -14.34 9.92 -10.11
CA GLY A 239 -15.04 10.58 -11.22
C GLY A 239 -15.83 9.64 -12.13
N GLU A 240 -15.25 8.49 -12.52
CA GLU A 240 -15.86 7.57 -13.48
C GLU A 240 -15.92 6.11 -13.02
N GLY A 241 -14.96 5.63 -12.23
CA GLY A 241 -14.87 4.21 -11.91
C GLY A 241 -14.69 3.92 -10.43
N GLY A 242 -15.76 3.49 -9.76
CA GLY A 242 -15.74 2.84 -8.44
C GLY A 242 -15.22 3.69 -7.26
N GLY A 243 -16.05 3.91 -6.24
CA GLY A 243 -15.57 4.42 -4.95
C GLY A 243 -14.69 3.41 -4.21
N CYS A 244 -14.84 2.13 -4.55
CA CYS A 244 -14.04 0.98 -4.16
C CYS A 244 -13.85 0.16 -5.45
#